data_AF-A0A7M7NST1-F1
#
_entry.id   AF-A0A7M7NST1-F1
#
_cell.length_a   1.000
_cell.length_b   1.000
_cell.length_c   1.000
_cell.angle_alpha   90.00
_cell.angle_beta   90.00
_cell.angle_gamma   90.00
#
_symmetry.space_group_name_H-M   'P 1'
#
loop_
_entity.id
_entity.type
_entity.pdbx_description
1 polymer ?
#
loop_
_entity_poly.entity_id
_entity_poly.type
_entity_poly.pdbx_seq_one_letter_code
_entity_poly.pdbx_strand_id
1 'polypeptide(L)'
;MGVLEEFIGNAFYYTIDAPVTFVRDFVDSQRKRSPYYYYHQRFPRVPSIEECAVDDYVCMYEGNMQYKRDRLVDMEILKHLQKVLADCNLMEGPNAKQSCKAQLAEYEEAADGYQGKYGELGGTGNAVKCMMKQKARLMEERRKAREQGKA
;
A
#
# COMPACT_ATOMS: atom_id res chain seq x y z
N MET A 1 23.29 -4.20 -35.58
CA MET A 1 22.46 -5.11 -34.77
C MET A 1 22.34 -6.42 -35.52
N GLY A 2 23.30 -7.34 -35.61
CA GLY A 2 24.58 -7.55 -34.94
C GLY A 2 24.65 -9.06 -34.72
N VAL A 3 25.20 -9.85 -35.65
CA VAL A 3 25.22 -11.33 -35.63
C VAL A 3 25.72 -11.90 -34.27
N LEU A 4 26.51 -11.11 -33.55
CA LEU A 4 26.99 -11.39 -32.21
C LEU A 4 25.88 -11.43 -31.14
N GLU A 5 24.89 -10.53 -31.19
CA GLU A 5 23.75 -10.50 -30.26
C GLU A 5 22.83 -11.69 -30.49
N GLU A 6 22.59 -12.08 -31.74
CA GLU A 6 21.83 -13.28 -32.07
C GLU A 6 22.56 -14.55 -31.61
N PHE A 7 23.89 -14.61 -31.77
CA PHE A 7 24.69 -15.73 -31.29
C PHE A 7 24.70 -15.82 -29.76
N ILE A 8 24.88 -14.71 -29.05
CA ILE A 8 24.85 -14.67 -27.58
C ILE A 8 23.46 -15.00 -27.04
N GLY A 9 22.40 -14.49 -27.68
CA GLY A 9 21.02 -14.79 -27.33
C GLY A 9 20.69 -16.28 -27.52
N ASN A 10 21.07 -16.85 -28.66
CA ASN A 10 20.89 -18.28 -28.92
C ASN A 10 21.72 -19.14 -27.95
N ALA A 11 22.97 -18.77 -27.68
CA ALA A 11 23.81 -19.47 -26.71
C ALA A 11 23.20 -19.43 -25.31
N PHE A 12 22.76 -18.26 -24.83
CA PHE A 12 22.08 -18.12 -23.54
C PHE A 12 20.80 -18.97 -23.47
N TYR A 13 19.99 -18.95 -24.52
CA TYR A 13 18.76 -19.73 -24.59
C TYR A 13 19.01 -21.23 -24.43
N TYR A 14 19.92 -21.80 -25.22
CA TYR A 14 20.17 -23.24 -25.19
C TYR A 14 20.97 -23.70 -23.96
N THR A 15 21.85 -22.85 -23.42
CA THR A 15 22.73 -23.23 -22.30
C THR A 15 22.10 -22.99 -20.93
N ILE A 16 21.22 -21.98 -20.79
CA ILE A 16 20.69 -21.56 -19.49
C ILE A 16 19.16 -21.62 -19.49
N ASP A 17 18.47 -20.95 -20.41
CA ASP A 17 17.01 -20.80 -20.34
C ASP A 17 16.26 -22.13 -20.54
N ALA A 18 16.65 -22.91 -21.54
CA ALA A 18 16.06 -24.22 -21.82
C ALA A 18 16.18 -25.22 -20.65
N PRO A 19 17.36 -25.44 -20.04
CA PRO A 19 17.46 -26.32 -18.88
C PRO A 19 16.75 -25.75 -17.64
N VAL A 20 16.76 -24.44 -17.41
CA VAL A 20 16.04 -23.82 -16.27
C VAL A 20 14.53 -23.99 -16.43
N THR A 21 14.00 -23.80 -17.63
CA THR A 21 12.59 -24.00 -17.94
C THR A 21 12.18 -25.46 -17.74
N PHE A 22 13.01 -26.40 -18.17
CA PHE A 22 12.78 -27.83 -17.92
C PHE A 22 12.69 -28.16 -16.43
N VAL A 23 13.60 -27.63 -15.60
CA VAL A 23 13.55 -27.84 -14.14
C VAL A 23 12.31 -27.20 -13.52
N ARG A 24 11.94 -25.99 -13.96
CA ARG A 24 10.70 -25.32 -13.53
C ARG A 24 9.48 -26.19 -13.85
N ASP A 25 9.37 -26.71 -15.07
CA ASP A 25 8.26 -27.55 -15.49
C ASP A 25 8.20 -28.85 -14.69
N PHE A 26 9.36 -29.45 -14.40
CA PHE A 26 9.45 -30.61 -13.52
C PHE A 26 8.93 -30.29 -12.12
N VAL A 27 9.36 -29.19 -11.50
CA VAL A 27 8.88 -28.76 -10.17
C VAL A 27 7.38 -28.45 -10.19
N ASP A 28 6.89 -27.73 -11.20
CA ASP A 28 5.48 -27.40 -11.35
C ASP A 28 4.63 -28.67 -11.57
N SER A 29 5.15 -29.68 -12.28
CA SER A 29 4.49 -30.99 -12.42
C SER A 29 4.31 -31.69 -11.07
N GLN A 30 5.28 -31.57 -10.16
CA GLN A 30 5.17 -32.14 -8.82
C GLN A 30 4.20 -31.35 -7.94
N ARG A 31 4.23 -30.01 -7.99
CA ARG A 31 3.27 -29.17 -7.25
C ARG A 31 1.82 -29.43 -7.69
N LYS A 32 1.60 -29.61 -8.99
CA LYS A 32 0.27 -29.94 -9.54
C LYS A 32 -0.28 -31.29 -9.06
N ARG A 33 0.58 -32.25 -8.68
CA ARG A 33 0.15 -33.54 -8.11
C ARG A 33 -0.47 -33.39 -6.72
N SER A 34 -0.08 -32.38 -5.96
CA SER A 34 -0.60 -32.11 -4.60
C SER A 34 -0.82 -30.61 -4.39
N PRO A 35 -1.93 -30.05 -4.91
CA PRO A 35 -2.23 -28.64 -4.71
C PRO A 35 -2.54 -28.37 -3.23
N TYR A 36 -1.92 -27.33 -2.66
CA TYR A 36 -2.30 -26.79 -1.36
C TYR A 36 -3.14 -25.53 -1.56
N TYR A 37 -4.26 -25.46 -0.85
CA TYR A 37 -5.16 -24.32 -0.91
C TYR A 37 -4.91 -23.39 0.28
N TYR A 38 -4.85 -22.09 0.02
CA TYR A 38 -4.83 -21.07 1.06
C TYR A 38 -5.90 -20.02 0.76
N TYR A 39 -6.45 -19.44 1.82
CA TYR A 39 -7.49 -18.43 1.73
C TYR A 39 -7.02 -17.13 2.35
N HIS A 40 -7.42 -16.01 1.76
CA HIS A 40 -7.19 -14.70 2.34
C HIS A 40 -8.15 -14.51 3.52
N GLN A 41 -7.59 -14.18 4.69
CA GLN A 41 -8.38 -13.91 5.87
C GLN A 41 -9.24 -12.66 5.67
N ARG A 42 -10.53 -12.77 5.96
CA ARG A 42 -11.49 -11.67 5.90
C ARG A 42 -11.87 -11.28 7.32
N PHE A 43 -11.59 -10.04 7.71
CA PHE A 43 -11.99 -9.50 9.00
C PHE A 43 -13.33 -8.76 8.82
N PRO A 44 -14.38 -9.11 9.57
CA PRO A 44 -15.59 -8.29 9.61
C PRO A 44 -15.28 -6.94 10.26
N ARG A 45 -16.10 -5.93 9.94
CA ARG A 45 -15.99 -4.61 10.56
C ARG A 45 -16.57 -4.65 11.98
N VAL A 46 -15.88 -3.96 12.88
CA VAL A 46 -16.25 -3.74 14.29
C VAL A 46 -16.68 -2.27 14.41
N PRO A 47 -17.54 -1.92 15.39
CA PRO A 47 -17.81 -0.52 15.73
C PRO A 47 -16.50 0.28 15.92
N SER A 48 -16.52 1.53 15.46
CA SER A 48 -15.36 2.40 15.56
C SER A 48 -15.20 2.95 16.97
N ILE A 49 -14.02 3.52 17.27
CA ILE A 49 -13.72 4.07 18.60
C ILE A 49 -14.65 5.22 19.04
N GLU A 50 -15.38 5.80 18.09
CA GLU A 50 -16.30 6.92 18.32
C GLU A 50 -17.64 6.47 18.90
N GLU A 51 -18.02 5.22 18.64
CA GLU A 51 -19.31 4.63 19.05
C GLU A 51 -19.21 3.90 20.40
N CYS A 52 -18.00 3.55 20.81
CA CYS A 52 -17.75 2.85 22.07
C CYS A 52 -18.00 3.74 23.30
N ALA A 53 -18.54 3.14 24.37
CA ALA A 53 -18.58 3.78 25.68
C ALA A 53 -17.17 3.90 26.28
N VAL A 54 -16.96 4.89 27.15
CA VAL A 54 -15.62 5.21 27.71
C VAL A 54 -15.12 4.13 28.67
N ASP A 55 -16.05 3.44 29.34
CA ASP A 55 -15.81 2.36 30.30
C ASP A 55 -15.75 0.96 29.64
N ASP A 56 -16.22 0.82 28.40
CA ASP A 56 -16.17 -0.45 27.68
C ASP A 56 -14.80 -0.68 27.04
N TYR A 57 -13.90 -1.30 27.80
CA TYR A 57 -12.56 -1.66 27.33
C TYR A 57 -12.55 -2.72 26.22
N VAL A 58 -13.59 -3.55 26.09
CA VAL A 58 -13.64 -4.60 25.07
C VAL A 58 -13.91 -3.97 23.70
N CYS A 59 -14.92 -3.11 23.61
CA CYS A 59 -15.20 -2.35 22.39
C CYS A 59 -13.98 -1.51 21.97
N MET A 60 -13.35 -0.81 22.93
CA MET A 60 -12.16 0.00 22.68
C MET A 60 -10.97 -0.83 22.19
N TYR A 61 -10.79 -2.05 22.71
CA TYR A 61 -9.74 -2.96 22.27
C TYR A 61 -9.96 -3.44 20.84
N GLU A 62 -11.17 -3.89 20.50
CA GLU A 62 -11.49 -4.38 19.16
C GLU A 62 -11.38 -3.26 18.11
N GLY A 63 -11.90 -2.06 18.43
CA GLY A 63 -11.78 -0.88 17.59
C GLY A 63 -10.32 -0.47 17.38
N ASN A 64 -9.48 -0.54 18.42
CA ASN A 64 -8.04 -0.26 18.28
C ASN A 64 -7.32 -1.33 17.45
N MET A 65 -7.74 -2.60 17.52
CA MET A 65 -7.18 -3.65 16.66
C MET A 65 -7.59 -3.47 15.21
N GLN A 66 -8.82 -3.05 14.92
CA GLN A 66 -9.23 -2.69 13.57
C GLN A 66 -8.40 -1.51 13.04
N TYR A 67 -8.23 -0.45 13.83
CA TYR A 67 -7.38 0.69 13.47
C TYR A 67 -5.95 0.28 13.12
N LYS A 68 -5.33 -0.62 13.89
CA LYS A 68 -3.98 -1.12 13.61
C LYS A 68 -3.92 -1.89 12.29
N ARG A 69 -4.93 -2.72 11.98
CA ARG A 69 -5.00 -3.44 10.70
C ARG A 69 -5.18 -2.46 9.53
N ASP A 70 -6.11 -1.52 9.64
CA ASP A 70 -6.37 -0.52 8.61
C ASP A 70 -5.11 0.35 8.37
N ARG A 71 -4.36 0.71 9.42
CA ARG A 71 -3.07 1.40 9.29
C ARG A 71 -2.03 0.60 8.51
N LEU A 72 -1.93 -0.71 8.75
CA LEU A 72 -1.03 -1.58 8.00
C LEU A 72 -1.44 -1.69 6.53
N VAL A 73 -2.75 -1.77 6.26
CA VAL A 73 -3.27 -1.77 4.89
C VAL A 73 -2.93 -0.46 4.18
N ASP A 74 -3.16 0.69 4.83
CA ASP A 74 -2.84 2.01 4.27
C ASP A 74 -1.32 2.15 4.00
N MET A 75 -0.46 1.58 4.84
CA MET A 75 0.99 1.51 4.59
C MET A 75 1.33 0.68 3.35
N GLU A 76 0.68 -0.47 3.14
CA GLU A 76 0.90 -1.29 1.95
C GLU A 76 0.38 -0.63 0.67
N ILE A 77 -0.71 0.15 0.75
CA ILE A 77 -1.19 0.99 -0.36
C ILE A 77 -0.10 1.99 -0.78
N LEU A 78 0.50 2.71 0.17
CA LEU A 78 1.60 3.63 -0.14
C LEU A 78 2.80 2.92 -0.77
N LYS A 79 3.20 1.76 -0.22
CA LYS A 79 4.29 0.96 -0.80
C LYS A 79 3.97 0.50 -2.22
N HIS A 80 2.72 0.18 -2.51
CA HIS A 80 2.30 -0.18 -3.86
C HIS A 80 2.44 1.01 -4.82
N LEU A 81 1.92 2.19 -4.46
CA LEU A 81 2.05 3.41 -5.27
C LEU A 81 3.52 3.80 -5.48
N GLN A 82 4.35 3.65 -4.45
CA GLN A 82 5.79 3.88 -4.55
C GLN A 82 6.46 2.93 -5.57
N LYS A 83 6.06 1.65 -5.60
CA LYS A 83 6.55 0.69 -6.61
C LYS A 83 6.11 1.08 -8.01
N VAL A 84 4.84 1.43 -8.20
CA VAL A 84 4.31 1.87 -9.50
C VAL A 84 5.07 3.10 -10.02
N LEU A 85 5.34 4.07 -9.15
CA LEU A 85 6.15 5.24 -9.50
C LEU A 85 7.59 4.87 -9.84
N ALA A 86 8.21 3.97 -9.08
CA ALA A 86 9.56 3.47 -9.36
C ALA A 86 9.64 2.73 -10.70
N ASP A 87 8.65 1.89 -11.01
CA ASP A 87 8.56 1.16 -12.28
C ASP A 87 8.40 2.14 -13.45
N CYS A 88 7.55 3.16 -13.32
CA CYS A 88 7.41 4.20 -14.34
C CYS A 88 8.75 4.93 -14.60
N ASN A 89 9.45 5.32 -13.52
CA ASN A 89 10.74 5.98 -13.63
C ASN A 89 11.79 5.10 -14.33
N LEU A 90 11.77 3.79 -14.08
CA LEU A 90 12.69 2.84 -14.72
C LEU A 90 12.40 2.69 -16.21
N MET A 91 11.13 2.62 -16.61
CA MET A 91 10.73 2.42 -18.01
C MET A 91 10.94 3.65 -18.88
N GLU A 92 10.69 4.86 -18.34
CA GLU A 92 10.77 6.13 -19.09
C GLU A 92 12.19 6.72 -19.13
N GLY A 93 13.07 6.32 -18.21
CA GLY A 93 14.46 6.76 -18.13
C GLY A 93 14.60 8.29 -18.11
N PRO A 94 15.24 8.93 -19.12
CA PRO A 94 15.50 10.38 -19.11
C PRO A 94 14.23 11.24 -19.17
N ASN A 95 13.12 10.71 -19.72
CA ASN A 95 11.87 11.45 -19.89
C ASN A 95 10.88 11.28 -18.74
N ALA A 96 11.27 10.53 -17.69
CA ALA A 96 10.40 10.18 -16.56
C ALA A 96 9.70 11.38 -15.91
N LYS A 97 10.36 12.54 -15.84
CA LYS A 97 9.79 13.78 -15.25
C LYS A 97 8.52 14.27 -15.95
N GLN A 98 8.34 13.99 -17.23
CA GLN A 98 7.17 14.43 -17.99
C GLN A 98 6.11 13.33 -18.07
N SER A 99 6.54 12.10 -18.35
CA SER A 99 5.65 10.95 -18.52
C SER A 99 5.04 10.47 -17.20
N CYS A 100 5.79 10.43 -16.09
CA CYS A 100 5.35 9.84 -14.82
C CYS A 100 4.60 10.82 -13.89
N LYS A 101 4.12 11.95 -14.41
CA LYS A 101 3.46 12.99 -13.60
C LYS A 101 2.17 12.50 -12.94
N ALA A 102 1.39 11.65 -13.63
CA ALA A 102 0.12 11.16 -13.12
C ALA A 102 0.31 10.26 -11.89
N GLN A 103 1.25 9.31 -11.97
CA GLN A 103 1.60 8.39 -10.90
C GLN A 103 2.22 9.14 -9.71
N LEU A 104 3.00 10.19 -9.98
CA LEU A 104 3.57 11.04 -8.95
C LEU A 104 2.47 11.81 -8.19
N ALA A 105 1.51 12.39 -8.91
CA ALA A 105 0.38 13.09 -8.29
C ALA A 105 -0.48 12.14 -7.42
N GLU A 106 -0.76 10.93 -7.90
CA GLU A 106 -1.49 9.92 -7.13
C GLU A 106 -0.74 9.50 -5.86
N TYR A 107 0.58 9.32 -5.96
CA TYR A 107 1.41 9.03 -4.80
C TYR A 107 1.44 10.19 -3.80
N GLU A 108 1.58 11.44 -4.26
CA GLU A 108 1.60 12.63 -3.41
C GLU A 108 0.26 12.81 -2.68
N GLU A 109 -0.87 12.67 -3.37
CA GLU A 109 -2.20 12.74 -2.76
C GLU A 109 -2.39 11.66 -1.69
N ALA A 110 -1.99 10.43 -1.98
CA ALA A 110 -2.07 9.33 -1.02
C ALA A 110 -1.13 9.54 0.18
N ALA A 111 0.09 10.05 -0.05
CA ALA A 111 1.07 10.34 0.98
C ALA A 111 0.58 11.46 1.90
N ASP A 112 0.00 12.52 1.35
CA ASP A 112 -0.61 13.62 2.11
C ASP A 112 -1.81 13.13 2.92
N GLY A 113 -2.65 12.28 2.35
CA GLY A 113 -3.76 11.62 3.05
C GLY A 113 -3.27 10.77 4.23
N TYR A 114 -2.23 9.96 4.01
CA TYR A 114 -1.63 9.13 5.05
C TYR A 114 -0.97 9.97 6.15
N GLN A 115 -0.21 11.00 5.79
CA GLN A 115 0.42 11.91 6.76
C GLN A 115 -0.63 12.71 7.55
N GLY A 116 -1.71 13.14 6.89
CA GLY A 116 -2.85 13.78 7.52
C GLY A 116 -3.50 12.88 8.57
N LYS A 117 -3.71 11.60 8.27
CA LYS A 117 -4.33 10.61 9.17
C LYS A 117 -3.39 10.11 10.26
N TYR A 118 -2.18 9.69 9.90
CA TYR A 118 -1.26 8.94 10.76
C TYR A 118 -0.02 9.73 11.24
N GLY A 119 0.24 10.91 10.67
CA GLY A 119 1.38 11.75 11.04
C GLY A 119 1.31 12.23 12.50
N GLU A 120 2.46 12.42 13.13
CA GLU A 120 2.63 13.05 14.46
C GLU A 120 1.93 12.35 15.65
N LEU A 121 1.41 11.13 15.46
CA LEU A 121 0.75 10.35 16.52
C LEU A 121 1.74 9.77 17.56
N GLY A 122 3.04 9.84 17.28
CA GLY A 122 4.12 9.27 18.09
C GLY A 122 4.19 7.74 18.02
N GLY A 123 5.15 7.15 18.73
CA GLY A 123 5.34 5.70 18.79
C GLY A 123 4.15 4.94 19.42
N THR A 124 3.39 5.60 20.30
CA THR A 124 2.18 5.05 20.94
C THR A 124 0.90 5.52 20.23
N GLY A 125 0.90 5.51 18.89
CA GLY A 125 -0.26 5.88 18.09
C GLY A 125 -1.41 4.88 18.24
N ASN A 126 -2.55 5.35 18.75
CA ASN A 126 -3.76 4.56 19.00
C ASN A 126 -4.96 5.19 18.29
N ALA A 127 -6.04 4.41 18.13
CA ALA A 127 -7.29 4.88 17.54
C ALA A 127 -7.84 6.15 18.21
N VAL A 128 -7.78 6.23 19.55
CA VAL A 128 -8.22 7.41 20.32
C VAL A 128 -7.45 8.67 19.95
N LYS A 129 -6.13 8.59 19.80
CA LYS A 129 -5.31 9.75 19.42
C LYS A 129 -5.60 10.18 17.98
N CYS A 130 -5.81 9.22 17.08
CA CYS A 130 -6.22 9.51 15.70
C CYS A 130 -7.57 10.25 15.67
N MET A 131 -8.53 9.80 16.47
CA MET A 131 -9.83 10.46 16.62
C MET A 131 -9.70 11.88 17.20
N MET A 132 -8.85 12.09 18.20
CA MET A 132 -8.60 13.44 18.73
C MET A 132 -7.93 14.36 17.69
N LYS A 133 -6.99 13.84 16.89
CA LYS A 133 -6.41 14.58 15.76
C LYS A 133 -7.47 14.98 14.74
N GLN A 134 -8.35 14.05 14.38
CA GLN A 134 -9.47 14.31 13.46
C GLN A 134 -10.42 15.37 14.01
N LYS A 135 -10.75 15.32 15.31
CA LYS A 135 -11.55 16.35 15.97
C LYS A 135 -10.87 17.72 15.93
N ALA A 136 -9.57 17.80 16.20
CA ALA A 136 -8.82 19.05 16.12
C ALA A 136 -8.88 19.66 14.70
N ARG A 137 -8.68 18.84 13.67
CA ARG A 137 -8.78 19.26 12.27
C ARG A 137 -10.18 19.80 11.93
N LEU A 138 -11.24 19.09 12.32
CA LEU A 138 -12.63 19.52 12.09
C LEU A 138 -12.95 20.84 12.80
N MET A 139 -12.43 21.07 14.01
CA MET A 139 -12.62 22.32 14.73
C MET A 139 -11.89 23.49 14.04
N GLU A 140 -10.69 23.25 13.51
CA GLU A 140 -9.95 24.25 12.74
C GLU A 140 -10.63 24.60 11.41
N GLU A 141 -11.09 23.60 10.66
CA GLU A 141 -11.87 23.78 9.43
C GLU A 141 -13.14 24.59 9.68
N ARG A 142 -13.86 24.29 10.77
CA ARG A 142 -15.02 25.07 11.20
C ARG A 142 -14.66 26.52 11.54
N ARG A 143 -13.51 26.76 12.19
CA ARG A 143 -13.04 28.13 12.49
C ARG A 143 -12.75 28.90 11.19
N LYS A 144 -12.01 28.30 10.26
CA LYS A 144 -11.72 28.90 8.95
C LYS A 144 -12.98 29.20 8.14
N ALA A 145 -13.96 28.30 8.17
CA ALA A 145 -15.24 28.51 7.48
C ALA A 145 -16.03 29.71 8.03
N ARG A 146 -16.03 29.88 9.37
CA ARG A 146 -16.63 31.05 10.04
C ARG A 146 -15.92 32.35 9.69
N GLU A 147 -14.58 32.35 9.67
CA GLU A 147 -13.77 33.51 9.29
C GLU A 147 -13.98 33.92 7.83
N GLN A 148 -14.23 32.96 6.93
CA GLN A 148 -14.54 33.20 5.52
C GLN A 148 -16.00 33.60 5.26
N GLY A 149 -16.83 33.74 6.30
CA GLY A 149 -18.25 34.10 6.16
C GLY A 149 -19.09 33.08 5.39
N LYS A 150 -18.63 31.82 5.31
CA LYS A 150 -19.32 30.72 4.62
C LYS A 150 -20.26 29.95 5.54
N ALA A 151 -20.52 30.46 6.75
CA ALA A 151 -21.38 29.86 7.77
C ALA A 151 -22.14 30.95 8.52
#